data_AF-A0A914YCK4-F1
#
_entry.id   AF-A0A914YCK4-F1
#
_cell.length_a   1.000
_cell.length_b   1.000
_cell.length_c   1.000
_cell.angle_alpha   90.00
_cell.angle_beta   90.00
_cell.angle_gamma   90.00
#
_symmetry.space_group_name_H-M   'P 1'
#
loop_
_entity.id
_entity.type
_entity.pdbx_description
1 polymer ?
#
loop_
_entity_poly.entity_id
_entity_poly.type
_entity_poly.pdbx_seq_one_letter_code
_entity_poly.pdbx_strand_id
1 'polypeptide(L)' 'MPHFGHYEKKKAAQSKELETRPQRSFAIGDIVWYFLTTEKWNPGVITGKVGNVIFTIEDVNSGKEINVHRNNLKHRQIE' A
#
# COMPACT_ATOMS: atom_id res chain seq x y z
N MET A 1 26.11 49.54 -6.11
CA MET A 1 26.10 48.07 -6.29
C MET A 1 25.14 47.48 -5.25
N PRO A 2 23.90 47.08 -5.57
CA PRO A 2 23.04 46.45 -4.58
C PRO A 2 23.24 44.93 -4.59
N HIS A 3 23.57 44.39 -3.43
CA HIS A 3 23.57 42.97 -3.12
C HIS A 3 22.13 42.44 -3.20
N PHE A 4 21.85 41.59 -4.18
CA PHE A 4 20.65 40.74 -4.19
C PHE A 4 21.11 39.30 -4.03
N GLY A 5 20.64 38.65 -2.96
CA GLY A 5 20.83 37.23 -2.79
C GLY A 5 20.51 36.77 -1.39
N HIS A 6 19.26 36.92 -0.95
CA HIS A 6 18.81 36.27 0.28
C HIS A 6 17.28 36.20 0.41
N TYR A 7 16.59 35.55 -0.53
CA TYR A 7 15.22 35.06 -0.29
C TYR A 7 14.91 33.82 -1.13
N GLU A 8 15.59 32.70 -0.88
CA GLU A 8 15.04 31.38 -1.21
C GLU A 8 15.21 30.44 -0.01
N LYS A 9 14.43 30.69 1.03
CA LYS A 9 14.17 29.70 2.06
C LYS A 9 12.67 29.60 2.27
N LYS A 10 12.21 28.34 2.33
CA LYS A 10 10.91 27.86 2.84
C LYS A 10 9.81 27.50 1.84
N LYS A 11 10.14 26.83 0.73
CA LYS A 11 9.16 25.95 0.03
C LYS A 11 9.67 24.59 -0.45
N ALA A 12 10.86 24.16 -0.01
CA ALA A 12 11.45 22.88 -0.43
C ALA A 12 11.62 21.86 0.70
N ALA A 13 10.97 22.05 1.85
CA ALA A 13 11.11 21.18 3.02
C ALA A 13 9.82 20.44 3.42
N GLN A 14 8.77 20.47 2.59
CA GLN A 14 7.51 19.75 2.86
C GLN A 14 7.19 18.69 1.80
N SER A 15 8.17 18.29 0.99
CA SER A 15 7.99 17.26 -0.04
C SER A 15 8.99 16.11 0.03
N LYS A 16 9.95 16.14 0.98
CA LYS A 16 11.00 15.11 1.11
C LYS A 16 10.82 14.14 2.28
N GLU A 17 9.90 14.39 3.20
CA GLU A 17 9.63 13.49 4.34
C GLU A 17 8.48 12.51 4.09
N LEU A 18 7.92 12.46 2.88
CA LEU A 18 6.88 11.48 2.51
C LEU A 18 7.44 10.26 1.76
N GLU A 19 8.76 10.10 1.67
CA GLU A 19 9.39 9.14 0.75
C GLU A 19 10.11 7.94 1.41
N THR A 20 9.99 7.73 2.73
CA THR A 20 10.61 6.53 3.36
C THR A 20 9.78 5.94 4.51
N ARG A 21 8.45 5.99 4.43
CA ARG A 21 7.71 4.85 4.99
C ARG A 21 7.96 3.70 4.04
N PRO A 22 8.67 2.61 4.41
CA PRO A 22 8.74 1.45 3.54
C PRO A 22 7.29 1.09 3.24
N GLN A 23 6.87 1.23 1.98
CA GLN A 23 5.58 0.68 1.56
C GLN A 23 5.73 -0.82 1.80
N ARG A 24 5.23 -1.28 2.95
CA ARG A 24 5.43 -2.63 3.43
C ARG A 24 5.00 -3.55 2.29
N SER A 25 5.97 -4.25 1.72
CA SER A 25 5.68 -5.17 0.63
C SER A 25 4.80 -6.27 1.19
N PHE A 26 3.81 -6.66 0.41
CA PHE A 26 2.94 -7.78 0.75
C PHE A 26 3.70 -9.09 0.54
N ALA A 27 3.65 -9.99 1.51
CA ALA A 27 4.27 -11.30 1.48
C ALA A 27 3.23 -12.42 1.58
N ILE A 28 3.59 -13.61 1.14
CA ILE A 28 2.76 -14.81 1.35
C ILE A 28 2.66 -15.06 2.87
N GLY A 29 1.44 -15.31 3.34
CA GLY A 29 1.08 -15.43 4.75
C GLY A 29 0.61 -14.12 5.40
N ASP A 30 0.74 -12.96 4.73
CA ASP A 30 0.24 -11.70 5.28
C ASP A 30 -1.30 -11.71 5.33
N ILE A 31 -1.84 -11.28 6.48
CA ILE A 31 -3.27 -10.99 6.63
C ILE A 31 -3.53 -9.59 6.09
N VAL A 32 -4.39 -9.51 5.08
CA VAL A 32 -4.71 -8.27 4.38
C VAL A 32 -6.21 -8.03 4.32
N TRP A 33 -6.57 -6.78 4.09
CA TRP A 33 -7.89 -6.40 3.62
C TRP A 33 -7.83 -6.27 2.11
N TYR A 34 -8.76 -6.93 1.41
CA TYR A 34 -8.85 -6.85 -0.04
C TYR A 34 -10.22 -6.33 -0.50
N PHE A 35 -10.27 -5.71 -1.67
CA PHE A 35 -11.48 -5.11 -2.25
C PHE A 35 -11.66 -5.55 -3.71
N LEU A 36 -12.76 -6.23 -4.05
CA LEU A 36 -12.99 -6.70 -5.42
C LEU A 36 -13.97 -5.81 -6.18
N THR A 37 -15.18 -5.67 -5.64
CA THR A 37 -16.31 -4.95 -6.26
C THR A 37 -17.44 -4.75 -5.25
N THR A 38 -17.59 -5.67 -4.31
CA THR A 38 -18.44 -5.50 -3.13
C THR A 38 -17.96 -4.26 -2.39
N GLU A 39 -18.85 -3.34 -2.04
CA GLU A 39 -18.57 -2.04 -1.41
C GLU A 39 -17.93 -2.11 -0.01
N LYS A 40 -17.30 -3.25 0.33
CA LYS A 40 -16.71 -3.58 1.61
C LYS A 40 -15.34 -4.23 1.41
N TRP A 41 -14.44 -3.93 2.33
CA TRP A 41 -13.16 -4.60 2.47
C TRP A 41 -13.37 -5.95 3.14
N ASN A 42 -12.81 -7.02 2.56
CA ASN A 42 -12.90 -8.37 3.08
C ASN A 42 -11.53 -8.81 3.63
N PRO A 43 -11.50 -9.58 4.72
CA PRO A 43 -10.26 -10.11 5.26
C PRO A 43 -9.80 -11.31 4.41
N GLY A 44 -8.52 -11.34 4.09
CA GLY A 44 -7.91 -12.43 3.33
C GLY A 44 -6.49 -12.69 3.75
N VAL A 45 -5.96 -13.84 3.35
CA VAL A 45 -4.56 -14.22 3.54
C VAL A 45 -3.91 -14.35 2.17
N ILE A 46 -2.73 -13.77 1.99
CA ILE A 46 -1.99 -13.92 0.73
C ILE A 46 -1.43 -15.35 0.65
N THR A 47 -1.92 -16.15 -0.28
CA THR A 47 -1.45 -17.53 -0.53
C THR A 47 -0.44 -17.59 -1.67
N GLY A 48 -0.43 -16.59 -2.55
CA GLY A 48 0.45 -16.57 -3.71
C GLY A 48 0.66 -15.19 -4.32
N LYS A 49 1.55 -15.13 -5.31
CA LYS A 49 1.85 -13.90 -6.05
C LYS A 49 1.99 -14.22 -7.54
N VAL A 50 1.29 -13.45 -8.37
CA VAL A 50 1.39 -13.53 -9.83
C VAL A 50 2.08 -12.26 -10.33
N GLY A 51 3.36 -12.39 -10.68
CA GLY A 51 4.19 -11.25 -11.08
C GLY A 51 4.48 -10.28 -9.93
N ASN A 52 4.47 -8.97 -10.20
CA ASN A 52 4.83 -7.95 -9.20
C ASN A 52 3.64 -7.22 -8.56
N VAL A 53 2.47 -7.27 -9.18
CA VAL A 53 1.33 -6.43 -8.79
C VAL A 53 0.04 -7.20 -8.52
N ILE A 54 -0.01 -8.52 -8.77
CA ILE A 54 -1.18 -9.35 -8.50
C ILE A 54 -0.81 -10.35 -7.39
N PHE A 55 -1.70 -10.50 -6.42
CA PHE A 55 -1.57 -11.44 -5.31
C PHE A 55 -2.76 -12.39 -5.30
N THR A 56 -2.51 -13.66 -5.02
CA THR A 56 -3.55 -14.66 -4.79
C THR A 56 -3.90 -14.62 -3.31
N ILE A 57 -5.18 -14.46 -3.03
CA ILE A 57 -5.72 -14.26 -1.69
C ILE A 57 -6.78 -15.30 -1.43
N GLU A 58 -6.63 -16.02 -0.32
CA GLU A 58 -7.70 -16.84 0.23
C GLU A 58 -8.58 -15.97 1.12
N ASP A 59 -9.85 -15.85 0.76
CA ASP A 59 -10.86 -15.14 1.56
C ASP A 59 -11.15 -15.90 2.85
N VAL A 60 -11.03 -15.23 3.99
CA VAL A 60 -11.20 -15.87 5.31
C VAL A 60 -12.65 -16.32 5.54
N ASN A 61 -13.63 -15.67 4.92
CA ASN A 61 -15.05 -15.99 5.14
C ASN A 61 -15.53 -17.18 4.32
N SER A 62 -15.02 -17.34 3.10
CA SER A 62 -15.50 -18.33 2.13
C SER A 62 -14.48 -19.40 1.76
N GLY A 63 -13.20 -19.23 2.13
CA GLY A 63 -12.11 -20.14 1.78
C GLY A 63 -11.79 -20.17 0.28
N LYS A 64 -12.28 -19.19 -0.50
CA LYS A 64 -12.05 -19.12 -1.94
C LYS A 64 -10.79 -18.33 -2.24
N GLU A 65 -10.01 -18.83 -3.19
CA GLU A 65 -8.85 -18.11 -3.71
C GLU A 65 -9.24 -17.14 -4.82
N ILE A 66 -8.69 -15.92 -4.76
CA ILE A 66 -8.98 -14.85 -5.68
C ILE A 66 -7.72 -14.05 -5.98
N ASN A 67 -7.53 -13.70 -7.26
CA ASN A 67 -6.43 -12.84 -7.68
C ASN A 67 -6.84 -11.36 -7.54
N VAL A 68 -6.06 -10.63 -6.75
CA VAL A 68 -6.32 -9.23 -6.42
C VAL A 68 -5.11 -8.37 -6.77
N HIS A 69 -5.36 -7.23 -7.41
CA HIS A 69 -4.32 -6.26 -7.70
C HIS A 69 -3.86 -5.54 -6.43
N ARG A 70 -2.56 -5.22 -6.32
CA ARG A 70 -1.94 -4.54 -5.17
C ARG A 70 -2.70 -3.30 -4.70
N ASN A 71 -3.24 -2.53 -5.64
CA ASN A 71 -3.98 -1.29 -5.34
C ASN A 71 -5.29 -1.53 -4.58
N ASN A 72 -5.80 -2.76 -4.65
CA ASN A 72 -7.01 -3.19 -3.97
C ASN A 72 -6.68 -3.95 -2.67
N LEU A 73 -5.45 -3.81 -2.16
CA LEU A 73 -4.98 -4.42 -0.92
C LEU A 73 -4.59 -3.36 0.10
N LYS A 74 -4.89 -3.65 1.36
CA LYS A 74 -4.44 -2.89 2.52
C LYS A 74 -3.89 -3.85 3.55
N HIS A 75 -2.77 -3.49 4.17
CA HIS A 75 -2.30 -4.19 5.36
C HIS A 75 -3.37 -4.07 6.45
N ARG A 76 -3.64 -5.17 7.17
CA ARG A 76 -4.40 -5.09 8.40
C ARG A 76 -3.54 -4.35 9.42
N GLN A 77 -3.82 -3.06 9.63
CA GLN A 77 -3.23 -2.34 10.75
C GLN A 77 -3.76 -3.01 12.03
N ILE A 78 -2.85 -3.62 12.78
CA ILE A 78 -3.10 -4.03 14.15
C ILE A 78 -2.64 -2.82 14.97
N GLU A 79 -3.60 -2.06 15.51
CA GLU A 79 -3.35 -1.07 16.56
C GLU A 79 -2.95 -1.77 17.86
#